data_AF-A0A1T4WSF6-F1
#
_entry.id   AF-A0A1T4WSF6-F1
#
_cell.length_a   1.000
_cell.length_b   1.000
_cell.length_c   1.000
_cell.angle_alpha   90.00
_cell.angle_beta   90.00
_cell.angle_gamma   90.00
#
_symmetry.space_group_name_H-M   'P 1'
#
loop_
_entity.id
_entity.type
_entity.pdbx_description
1 polymer ?
#
loop_
_entity_poly.entity_id
_entity_poly.type
_entity_poly.pdbx_seq_one_letter_code
_entity_poly.pdbx_strand_id
1 'polypeptide(L)'
;MSPLERLLVDFCRRPNLEICAIPVLGLAGLAWWPLALLVILLPLAHWRGTSIIRHYLPSLEEDLQEQLTETNLLACGIHSGEHHFILTERSGSIDIRLVRDLPDTFRLTVLAPKRDYAVMATREGRLFPPLETLPPTFETTDLGCVEIYYSDIDMVELENGTLRFHTMGGRELEFPARQGAALEAAQYLRQRLRDYKARVNDGLPA
;
A
#
# COMPACT_ATOMS: atom_id res chain seq x y z
N MET A 1 14.33 9.79 -13.12
CA MET A 1 14.85 10.86 -12.23
C MET A 1 16.28 11.22 -12.61
N SER A 2 16.53 12.51 -12.86
CA SER A 2 17.87 13.05 -13.14
C SER A 2 18.74 13.12 -11.86
N PRO A 3 20.09 13.19 -11.96
CA PRO A 3 20.96 13.29 -10.78
C PRO A 3 20.71 14.55 -9.94
N LEU A 4 20.28 15.65 -10.57
CA LEU A 4 19.91 16.89 -9.88
C LEU A 4 18.62 16.71 -9.08
N GLU A 5 17.62 16.04 -9.63
CA GLU A 5 16.37 15.74 -8.93
C GLU A 5 16.61 14.86 -7.70
N ARG A 6 17.50 13.86 -7.81
CA ARG A 6 17.90 13.02 -6.66
C ARG A 6 18.47 13.85 -5.53
N LEU A 7 19.40 14.76 -5.84
CA LEU A 7 20.03 15.63 -4.85
C LEU A 7 18.99 16.53 -4.15
N LEU A 8 18.02 17.07 -4.89
CA LEU A 8 16.93 17.86 -4.31
C LEU A 8 16.02 17.03 -3.39
N VAL A 9 15.68 15.80 -3.79
CA VAL A 9 14.88 14.88 -2.96
C VAL A 9 15.65 14.48 -1.70
N ASP A 10 16.94 14.15 -1.81
CA ASP A 10 17.79 13.81 -0.66
C ASP A 10 18.01 14.97 0.30
N PHE A 11 18.06 16.20 -0.24
CA PHE A 11 18.06 17.41 0.56
C PHE A 11 16.76 17.55 1.37
N CYS A 12 15.59 17.38 0.73
CA CYS A 12 14.28 17.39 1.42
C CYS A 12 14.16 16.33 2.52
N ARG A 13 14.84 15.18 2.38
CA ARG A 13 14.83 14.07 3.34
C ARG A 13 15.64 14.34 4.61
N ARG A 14 16.48 15.37 4.64
CA ARG A 14 17.40 15.66 5.75
C ARG A 14 17.01 16.96 6.47
N PRO A 15 15.97 16.94 7.32
CA PRO A 15 15.51 18.15 8.02
C PRO A 15 16.61 18.79 8.90
N ASN A 16 17.53 17.97 9.40
CA ASN A 16 18.65 18.43 10.23
C ASN A 16 19.65 19.31 9.45
N LEU A 17 19.78 19.12 8.12
CA LEU A 17 20.64 19.98 7.30
C LEU A 17 20.04 21.37 7.16
N GLU A 18 18.72 21.49 7.02
CA GLU A 18 18.03 22.78 6.91
C GLU A 18 18.13 23.58 8.21
N ILE A 19 17.88 22.93 9.35
CA ILE A 19 17.91 23.57 10.68
C ILE A 19 19.30 24.12 11.00
N CYS A 20 20.37 23.43 10.57
CA CYS A 20 21.74 23.89 10.78
C CYS A 20 22.21 24.89 9.72
N ALA A 21 21.82 24.73 8.45
CA ALA A 21 22.30 25.57 7.36
C ALA A 21 21.72 26.99 7.39
N ILE A 22 20.44 27.14 7.74
CA ILE A 22 19.75 28.44 7.77
C ILE A 22 20.41 29.45 8.74
N PRO A 23 20.68 29.13 10.02
CA PRO A 23 21.32 30.09 10.93
C PRO A 23 22.78 30.36 10.58
N VAL A 24 23.53 29.34 10.12
CA VAL A 24 24.94 29.49 9.73
C VAL A 24 25.07 30.38 8.50
N LEU A 25 24.27 30.14 7.46
CA LEU A 25 24.27 30.97 6.25
C LEU A 25 23.62 32.34 6.46
N GLY A 26 22.65 32.45 7.38
CA GLY A 26 22.06 33.73 7.76
C GLY A 26 23.07 34.65 8.45
N LEU A 27 23.84 34.14 9.41
CA LEU A 27 24.89 34.90 10.10
C LEU A 27 26.05 35.24 9.15
N ALA A 28 26.47 34.31 8.29
CA ALA A 28 27.52 34.57 7.31
C ALA A 28 27.07 35.50 6.17
N GLY A 29 25.77 35.48 5.82
CA GLY A 29 25.15 36.35 4.83
C GLY A 29 25.13 37.83 5.21
N LEU A 30 25.13 38.13 6.52
CA LEU A 30 25.30 39.50 7.02
C LEU A 30 26.71 40.05 6.72
N ALA A 31 27.71 39.18 6.59
CA ALA A 31 29.07 39.55 6.23
C ALA A 31 29.30 39.53 4.71
N TRP A 32 28.55 38.71 3.95
CA TRP A 32 28.73 38.55 2.51
C TRP A 32 27.44 38.21 1.77
N TRP A 33 26.99 39.12 0.91
CA TRP A 33 25.72 39.01 0.16
C TRP A 33 25.50 37.73 -0.67
N PRO A 34 26.51 37.05 -1.25
CA PRO A 34 26.32 35.79 -1.97
C PRO A 34 25.89 34.65 -1.03
N LEU A 35 26.30 34.69 0.23
CA LEU A 35 25.87 33.73 1.25
C LEU A 35 24.40 33.99 1.64
N ALA A 36 23.96 35.24 1.65
CA ALA A 36 22.55 35.58 1.82
C ALA A 36 21.68 35.05 0.65
N LEU A 37 22.22 34.99 -0.57
CA LEU A 37 21.54 34.40 -1.72
C LEU A 37 21.36 32.87 -1.57
N LEU A 38 22.32 32.17 -0.95
CA LEU A 38 22.19 30.74 -0.62
C LEU A 38 21.03 30.47 0.37
N VAL A 39 20.79 31.39 1.33
CA VAL A 39 19.66 31.27 2.28
C VAL A 39 18.32 31.25 1.55
N ILE A 40 18.19 32.01 0.45
CA ILE A 40 16.98 32.04 -0.37
C ILE A 40 16.86 30.79 -1.25
N LEU A 41 18.00 30.23 -1.70
CA LEU A 41 18.01 29.01 -2.51
C LEU A 41 17.60 27.75 -1.73
N LEU A 42 17.82 27.68 -0.41
CA LEU A 42 17.41 26.54 0.41
C LEU A 42 15.89 26.26 0.40
N PRO A 43 14.99 27.23 0.71
CA PRO A 43 13.56 26.98 0.65
C PRO A 43 13.08 26.73 -0.80
N LEU A 44 13.72 27.33 -1.80
CA LEU A 44 13.45 27.05 -3.22
C LEU A 44 13.81 25.60 -3.58
N ALA A 45 14.95 25.09 -3.09
CA ALA A 45 15.36 23.71 -3.27
C ALA A 45 14.39 22.74 -2.58
N HIS A 46 13.94 23.06 -1.37
CA HIS A 46 12.95 22.27 -0.64
C HIS A 46 11.59 22.23 -1.37
N TRP A 47 11.13 23.38 -1.87
CA TRP A 47 9.89 23.46 -2.65
C TRP A 47 9.99 22.71 -3.99
N ARG A 48 11.13 22.81 -4.69
CA ARG A 48 11.38 22.03 -5.91
C ARG A 48 11.44 20.53 -5.64
N GLY A 49 12.16 20.07 -4.61
CA GLY A 49 12.27 18.66 -4.26
C GLY A 49 10.92 18.06 -3.86
N THR A 50 10.09 18.79 -3.12
CA THR A 50 8.74 18.35 -2.74
C THR A 50 7.78 18.31 -3.94
N SER A 51 7.90 19.25 -4.87
CA SER A 51 7.16 19.22 -6.14
C SER A 51 7.53 18.00 -7.00
N ILE A 52 8.83 17.65 -7.04
CA ILE A 52 9.32 16.43 -7.69
C ILE A 52 8.69 15.20 -7.04
N ILE A 53 8.71 15.09 -5.70
CA ILE A 53 8.09 13.95 -4.98
C ILE A 53 6.62 13.81 -5.36
N ARG A 54 5.85 14.91 -5.33
CA ARG A 54 4.42 14.90 -5.71
C ARG A 54 4.19 14.44 -7.15
N HIS A 55 5.09 14.79 -8.05
CA HIS A 55 4.98 14.42 -9.46
C HIS A 55 5.29 12.93 -9.70
N TYR A 56 6.28 12.38 -9.01
CA TYR A 56 6.70 10.99 -9.18
C TYR A 56 5.90 9.98 -8.33
N LEU A 57 5.26 10.42 -7.24
CA LEU A 57 4.54 9.53 -6.33
C LEU A 57 3.48 8.65 -7.03
N PRO A 58 2.64 9.16 -7.96
CA PRO A 58 1.66 8.31 -8.65
C PRO A 58 2.31 7.19 -9.46
N SER A 59 3.43 7.48 -10.14
CA SER A 59 4.17 6.47 -10.91
C SER A 59 4.81 5.42 -10.00
N LEU A 60 5.36 5.82 -8.86
CA LEU A 60 5.88 4.87 -7.87
C LEU A 60 4.78 4.00 -7.27
N GLU A 61 3.58 4.57 -7.09
CA GLU A 61 2.43 3.85 -6.60
C GLU A 61 1.93 2.80 -7.62
N GLU A 62 1.88 3.16 -8.90
CA GLU A 62 1.54 2.24 -9.98
C GLU A 62 2.54 1.07 -10.05
N ASP A 63 3.85 1.37 -10.05
CA ASP A 63 4.91 0.36 -10.07
C ASP A 63 4.85 -0.58 -8.85
N LEU A 64 4.63 -0.02 -7.66
CA LEU A 64 4.51 -0.80 -6.43
C LEU A 64 3.23 -1.65 -6.43
N GLN A 65 2.11 -1.07 -6.89
CA GLN A 65 0.85 -1.79 -6.98
C GLN A 65 0.96 -2.98 -7.95
N GLU A 66 1.61 -2.81 -9.10
CA GLU A 66 1.85 -3.89 -10.05
C GLU A 66 2.66 -5.02 -9.41
N GLN A 67 3.79 -4.69 -8.77
CA GLN A 67 4.65 -5.67 -8.11
C GLN A 67 3.93 -6.42 -6.97
N LEU A 68 3.19 -5.70 -6.12
CA LEU A 68 2.42 -6.31 -5.03
C LEU A 68 1.26 -7.16 -5.55
N THR A 69 0.63 -6.75 -6.65
CA THR A 69 -0.45 -7.52 -7.28
C THR A 69 0.09 -8.84 -7.82
N GLU A 70 1.16 -8.81 -8.61
CA GLU A 70 1.76 -10.02 -9.18
C GLU A 70 2.15 -11.01 -8.08
N THR A 71 2.87 -10.54 -7.06
CA THR A 71 3.31 -11.39 -5.94
C THR A 71 2.13 -11.94 -5.12
N ASN A 72 1.07 -11.16 -4.88
CA ASN A 72 -0.13 -11.64 -4.17
C ASN A 72 -0.96 -12.61 -4.98
N LEU A 73 -1.11 -12.39 -6.29
CA LEU A 73 -1.81 -13.32 -7.17
C LEU A 73 -1.10 -14.69 -7.21
N LEU A 74 0.23 -14.67 -7.28
CA LEU A 74 1.07 -15.87 -7.20
C LEU A 74 0.91 -16.58 -5.85
N ALA A 75 0.92 -15.84 -4.74
CA ALA A 75 0.73 -16.41 -3.41
C ALA A 75 -0.66 -17.03 -3.20
N CYS A 76 -1.68 -16.48 -3.85
CA CYS A 76 -3.03 -17.05 -3.88
C CYS A 76 -3.20 -18.22 -4.87
N GLY A 77 -2.17 -18.56 -5.66
CA GLY A 77 -2.22 -19.59 -6.67
C GLY A 77 -3.34 -19.37 -7.69
N ILE A 78 -3.56 -18.12 -8.13
CA ILE A 78 -4.64 -17.75 -9.04
C ILE A 78 -4.23 -18.06 -10.48
N HIS A 79 -5.09 -18.79 -11.20
CA HIS A 79 -4.92 -19.02 -12.64
C HIS A 79 -5.70 -17.97 -13.46
N SER A 80 -5.28 -17.78 -14.71
CA SER A 80 -5.97 -16.87 -15.64
C SER A 80 -7.47 -17.20 -15.75
N GLY A 81 -8.31 -16.21 -15.43
CA GLY A 81 -9.78 -16.32 -15.50
C GLY A 81 -10.48 -16.69 -14.19
N GLU A 82 -9.74 -16.95 -13.11
CA GLU A 82 -10.34 -17.15 -11.79
C GLU A 82 -10.75 -15.81 -11.15
N HIS A 83 -11.92 -15.80 -10.50
CA HIS A 83 -12.41 -14.63 -9.77
C HIS A 83 -11.52 -14.33 -8.57
N HIS A 84 -11.09 -13.08 -8.46
CA HIS A 84 -10.33 -12.57 -7.34
C HIS A 84 -10.69 -11.11 -7.09
N PHE A 85 -10.54 -10.68 -5.84
CA PHE A 85 -10.82 -9.32 -5.42
C PHE A 85 -9.53 -8.70 -4.89
N ILE A 86 -9.17 -7.54 -5.42
CA ILE A 86 -7.99 -6.79 -5.02
C ILE A 86 -8.45 -5.60 -4.20
N LEU A 87 -7.82 -5.41 -3.05
CA LEU A 87 -8.03 -4.27 -2.19
C LEU A 87 -6.70 -3.57 -1.96
N THR A 88 -6.72 -2.24 -2.10
CA THR A 88 -5.57 -1.38 -1.83
C THR A 88 -5.92 -0.41 -0.71
N GLU A 89 -5.04 -0.34 0.28
CA GLU A 89 -5.12 0.60 1.41
C GLU A 89 -3.87 1.47 1.42
N ARG A 90 -4.05 2.78 1.58
CA ARG A 90 -2.96 3.74 1.73
C ARG A 90 -2.89 4.14 3.20
N SER A 91 -1.70 4.10 3.77
CA SER A 91 -1.50 4.46 5.18
C SER A 91 -0.18 5.19 5.40
N GLY A 92 -0.02 5.67 6.64
CA GLY A 92 1.15 6.43 7.10
C GLY A 92 1.33 7.78 6.41
N SER A 93 2.52 8.35 6.55
CA SER A 93 2.82 9.72 6.11
C SER A 93 4.29 9.91 5.80
N ILE A 94 4.60 10.54 4.68
CA ILE A 94 6.00 10.87 4.33
C ILE A 94 6.55 11.87 5.33
N ASP A 95 7.66 11.55 6.00
CA ASP A 95 8.32 12.47 6.96
C ASP A 95 9.14 13.58 6.26
N ILE A 96 8.47 14.37 5.44
CA ILE A 96 9.00 15.57 4.79
C ILE A 96 7.95 16.66 4.93
N ARG A 97 8.31 17.79 5.56
CA ARG A 97 7.40 18.85 6.02
C ARG A 97 6.30 19.24 5.01
N LEU A 98 6.63 19.43 3.73
CA LEU A 98 5.69 19.87 2.69
C LEU A 98 4.89 18.74 2.01
N VAL A 99 5.17 17.47 2.33
CA VAL A 99 4.45 16.30 1.80
C VAL A 99 4.03 15.32 2.90
N ARG A 100 3.90 15.79 4.14
CA ARG A 100 3.42 15.00 5.29
C ARG A 100 1.98 14.49 5.13
N ASP A 101 1.23 15.10 4.23
CA ASP A 101 -0.11 14.71 3.84
C ASP A 101 -0.13 13.51 2.88
N LEU A 102 1.00 13.15 2.27
CA LEU A 102 1.08 12.03 1.34
C LEU A 102 1.34 10.71 2.07
N PRO A 103 0.69 9.62 1.66
CA PRO A 103 0.92 8.30 2.24
C PRO A 103 2.33 7.81 1.92
N ASP A 104 2.96 7.15 2.90
CA ASP A 104 4.27 6.50 2.73
C ASP A 104 4.17 5.00 2.51
N THR A 105 3.01 4.41 2.82
CA THR A 105 2.81 2.97 2.89
C THR A 105 1.60 2.56 2.06
N PHE A 106 1.78 1.48 1.31
CA PHE A 106 0.76 0.89 0.45
C PHE A 106 0.56 -0.58 0.82
N ARG A 107 -0.65 -0.92 1.23
CA ARG A 107 -1.02 -2.28 1.62
C ARG A 107 -1.97 -2.85 0.58
N LEU A 108 -1.66 -4.03 0.07
CA LEU A 108 -2.47 -4.73 -0.92
C LEU A 108 -2.92 -6.06 -0.34
N THR A 109 -4.23 -6.29 -0.33
CA THR A 109 -4.85 -7.56 0.06
C THR A 109 -5.58 -8.16 -1.13
N VAL A 110 -5.28 -9.41 -1.45
CA VAL A 110 -5.98 -10.18 -2.47
C VAL A 110 -6.82 -11.25 -1.80
N LEU A 111 -8.09 -11.35 -2.20
CA LEU A 111 -9.01 -12.39 -1.79
C LEU A 111 -9.43 -13.21 -3.01
N ALA A 112 -9.09 -14.49 -2.98
CA ALA A 112 -9.29 -15.43 -4.08
C ALA A 112 -10.25 -16.56 -3.65
N PRO A 113 -11.56 -16.45 -3.94
CA PRO A 113 -12.50 -17.52 -3.69
C PRO A 113 -12.23 -18.72 -4.62
N LYS A 114 -11.90 -19.87 -4.04
CA LYS A 114 -11.81 -21.17 -4.72
C LYS A 114 -13.13 -21.94 -4.52
N ARG A 115 -13.13 -23.21 -4.93
CA ARG A 115 -14.32 -24.08 -4.92
C ARG A 115 -14.81 -24.39 -3.49
N ASP A 116 -13.90 -24.72 -2.59
CA ASP A 116 -14.20 -25.21 -1.24
C ASP A 116 -13.55 -24.39 -0.11
N TYR A 117 -12.71 -23.43 -0.50
CA TYR A 117 -12.02 -22.50 0.41
C TYR A 117 -11.80 -21.16 -0.31
N ALA A 118 -11.38 -20.14 0.42
CA ALA A 118 -10.88 -18.88 -0.12
C ALA A 118 -9.45 -18.64 0.38
N VAL A 119 -8.60 -18.03 -0.45
CA VAL A 119 -7.24 -17.65 -0.05
C VAL A 119 -7.18 -16.14 0.10
N MET A 120 -6.62 -15.67 1.21
CA MET A 120 -6.39 -14.26 1.46
C MET A 120 -4.89 -14.03 1.67
N ALA A 121 -4.27 -13.25 0.78
CA ALA A 121 -2.87 -12.85 0.90
C ALA A 121 -2.78 -11.34 1.08
N THR A 122 -2.00 -10.92 2.06
CA THR A 122 -1.79 -9.50 2.36
C THR A 122 -0.31 -9.17 2.34
N ARG A 123 0.04 -8.11 1.62
CA ARG A 123 1.40 -7.58 1.57
C ARG A 123 1.39 -6.08 1.71
N GLU A 124 2.49 -5.56 2.21
CA GLU A 124 2.70 -4.14 2.42
C GLU A 124 3.98 -3.73 1.72
N GLY A 125 3.99 -2.55 1.12
CA GLY A 125 5.14 -1.95 0.49
C GLY A 125 5.28 -0.50 0.87
N ARG A 126 6.52 -0.04 1.03
CA ARG A 126 6.82 1.35 1.33
C ARG A 126 7.05 2.13 0.03
N LEU A 127 6.24 3.17 -0.20
CA LEU A 127 6.32 4.05 -1.38
C LEU A 127 7.55 4.96 -1.32
N PHE A 128 7.88 5.44 -0.10
CA PHE A 128 8.94 6.41 0.09
C PHE A 128 9.73 6.17 1.38
N PRO A 129 11.06 6.25 1.35
CA PRO A 129 11.90 6.52 0.17
C PRO A 129 12.04 5.27 -0.73
N PRO A 130 12.00 5.40 -2.06
CA PRO A 130 12.38 4.30 -2.95
C PRO A 130 13.86 3.97 -2.73
N LEU A 131 14.23 2.70 -2.84
CA LEU A 131 15.64 2.31 -2.82
C LEU A 131 16.35 2.95 -4.02
N GLU A 132 17.62 3.32 -3.87
CA GLU A 132 18.39 4.15 -4.83
C GLU A 132 18.77 3.43 -6.15
N THR A 133 17.91 2.53 -6.65
CA THR A 133 18.11 1.75 -7.87
C THR A 133 17.24 2.24 -9.03
N LEU A 134 17.66 1.97 -10.27
CA LEU A 134 16.83 2.06 -11.47
C LEU A 134 16.74 0.65 -12.07
N PRO A 135 15.55 0.03 -12.19
CA PRO A 135 14.23 0.51 -11.74
C PRO A 135 14.13 0.67 -10.21
N PRO A 136 13.17 1.47 -9.71
CA PRO A 136 12.95 1.62 -8.27
C PRO A 136 12.65 0.26 -7.66
N THR A 137 13.34 -0.08 -6.57
CA THR A 137 13.01 -1.24 -5.76
C THR A 137 12.32 -0.77 -4.49
N PHE A 138 11.28 -1.50 -4.10
CA PHE A 138 10.47 -1.17 -2.93
C PHE A 138 10.75 -2.14 -1.79
N GLU A 139 10.79 -1.61 -0.57
CA GLU A 139 10.79 -2.45 0.62
C GLU A 139 9.38 -3.03 0.78
N THR A 140 9.27 -4.36 0.61
CA THR A 140 8.01 -5.08 0.76
C THR A 140 8.07 -6.03 1.95
N THR A 141 6.95 -6.17 2.65
CA THR A 141 6.77 -7.04 3.80
C THR A 141 5.59 -7.97 3.55
N ASP A 142 5.80 -9.26 3.76
CA ASP A 142 4.72 -10.24 3.72
C ASP A 142 3.96 -10.22 5.06
N LEU A 143 2.68 -9.85 5.01
CA LEU A 143 1.82 -9.82 6.20
C LEU A 143 1.08 -11.15 6.39
N GLY A 144 1.25 -12.10 5.47
CA GLY A 144 0.75 -13.46 5.58
C GLY A 144 -0.20 -13.85 4.45
N CYS A 145 -0.33 -15.17 4.30
CA CYS A 145 -1.30 -15.83 3.44
C CYS A 145 -2.12 -16.81 4.28
N VAL A 146 -3.44 -16.73 4.19
CA VAL A 146 -4.38 -17.52 4.98
C VAL A 146 -5.37 -18.21 4.06
N GLU A 147 -5.51 -19.52 4.23
CA GLU A 147 -6.58 -20.31 3.62
C GLU A 147 -7.78 -20.35 4.57
N ILE A 148 -8.95 -20.03 4.04
CA ILE A 148 -10.22 -19.94 4.75
C ILE A 148 -11.15 -21.01 4.18
N TYR A 149 -11.26 -22.14 4.86
CA TYR A 149 -12.12 -23.24 4.43
C TYR A 149 -13.60 -22.88 4.62
N TYR A 150 -14.43 -23.13 3.62
CA TYR A 150 -15.86 -22.85 3.71
C TYR A 150 -16.58 -23.73 4.74
N SER A 151 -16.03 -24.90 5.06
CA SER A 151 -16.47 -25.76 6.17
C SER A 151 -16.38 -25.05 7.52
N ASP A 152 -15.39 -24.19 7.67
CA ASP A 152 -15.03 -23.59 8.96
C ASP A 152 -15.73 -22.25 9.15
N ILE A 153 -16.42 -21.73 8.12
CA ILE A 153 -17.13 -20.45 8.17
C ILE A 153 -18.55 -20.65 8.69
N ASP A 154 -18.79 -20.13 9.89
CA ASP A 154 -20.12 -20.08 10.50
C ASP A 154 -20.95 -18.96 9.87
N MET A 155 -20.37 -17.76 9.79
CA MET A 155 -21.10 -16.56 9.43
C MET A 155 -20.23 -15.56 8.66
N VAL A 156 -20.85 -14.81 7.75
CA VAL A 156 -20.22 -13.73 6.99
C VAL A 156 -21.02 -12.45 7.13
N GLU A 157 -20.41 -11.47 7.79
CA GLU A 157 -21.01 -10.15 8.07
C GLU A 157 -20.37 -9.08 7.20
N LEU A 158 -21.16 -8.09 6.80
CA LEU A 158 -20.66 -6.91 6.09
C LEU A 158 -21.04 -5.70 6.94
N GLU A 159 -20.06 -5.10 7.59
CA GLU A 159 -20.25 -3.96 8.48
C GLU A 159 -19.31 -2.83 8.05
N ASN A 160 -19.83 -1.61 7.85
CA ASN A 160 -19.03 -0.42 7.53
C ASN A 160 -18.04 -0.59 6.35
N GLY A 161 -18.38 -1.40 5.35
CA GLY A 161 -17.46 -1.72 4.25
C GLY A 161 -16.30 -2.62 4.67
N THR A 162 -16.52 -3.49 5.65
CA THR A 162 -15.58 -4.54 6.05
C THR A 162 -16.34 -5.86 6.06
N LEU A 163 -15.83 -6.82 5.30
CA LEU A 163 -16.36 -8.18 5.26
C LEU A 163 -15.67 -8.99 6.36
N ARG A 164 -16.45 -9.52 7.30
CA ARG A 164 -15.97 -10.30 8.44
C ARG A 164 -16.35 -11.75 8.27
N PHE A 165 -15.36 -12.64 8.37
CA PHE A 165 -15.55 -14.08 8.41
C PHE A 165 -15.45 -14.56 9.84
N HIS A 166 -16.54 -15.09 10.36
CA HIS A 166 -16.58 -15.75 11.65
C HIS A 166 -16.35 -17.23 11.44
N THR A 167 -15.24 -17.73 11.96
CA THR A 167 -14.90 -19.15 11.86
C THR A 167 -15.32 -19.92 13.12
N MET A 168 -15.62 -21.21 12.98
CA MET A 168 -15.97 -22.11 14.09
C MET A 168 -14.89 -22.16 15.19
N GLY A 169 -13.64 -21.84 14.84
CA GLY A 169 -12.53 -21.73 15.79
C GLY A 169 -12.50 -20.43 16.60
N GLY A 170 -13.50 -19.55 16.45
CA GLY A 170 -13.55 -18.23 17.10
C GLY A 170 -12.58 -17.22 16.51
N ARG A 171 -11.94 -17.51 15.37
CA ARG A 171 -11.12 -16.54 14.64
C ARG A 171 -12.02 -15.68 13.75
N GLU A 172 -11.80 -14.38 13.84
CA GLU A 172 -12.42 -13.39 12.98
C GLU A 172 -11.37 -12.93 11.95
N LEU A 173 -11.71 -13.04 10.67
CA LEU A 173 -10.89 -12.53 9.58
C LEU A 173 -11.61 -11.36 8.93
N GLU A 174 -10.91 -10.24 8.77
CA GLU A 174 -11.48 -9.02 8.21
C GLU A 174 -10.92 -8.76 6.80
N PHE A 175 -11.82 -8.44 5.87
CA PHE A 175 -11.49 -7.97 4.53
C PHE A 175 -12.10 -6.57 4.33
N PRO A 176 -11.32 -5.49 4.54
CA PRO A 176 -11.81 -4.11 4.61
C PRO A 176 -12.04 -3.47 3.23
N ALA A 177 -13.04 -3.94 2.49
CA ALA A 177 -13.36 -3.33 1.21
C ALA A 177 -14.35 -2.15 1.36
N ARG A 178 -13.84 -0.92 1.32
CA ARG A 178 -14.64 0.30 1.56
C ARG A 178 -15.49 0.76 0.37
N GLN A 179 -15.38 0.11 -0.79
CA GLN A 179 -16.04 0.49 -2.05
C GLN A 179 -16.84 -0.69 -2.63
N GLY A 180 -17.65 -0.48 -3.68
CA GLY A 180 -18.59 -1.48 -4.24
C GLY A 180 -18.01 -2.88 -4.50
N ALA A 181 -16.70 -3.01 -4.72
CA ALA A 181 -15.98 -4.29 -4.79
C ALA A 181 -16.15 -5.18 -3.54
N ALA A 182 -16.38 -4.59 -2.38
CA ALA A 182 -16.66 -5.28 -1.13
C ALA A 182 -18.00 -6.00 -1.13
N LEU A 183 -19.01 -5.29 -1.63
CA LEU A 183 -20.35 -5.80 -1.73
C LEU A 183 -20.36 -6.94 -2.75
N GLU A 184 -19.66 -6.76 -3.87
CA GLU A 184 -19.48 -7.79 -4.88
C GLU A 184 -18.74 -9.02 -4.32
N ALA A 185 -17.61 -8.81 -3.64
CA ALA A 185 -16.87 -9.88 -2.98
C ALA A 185 -17.72 -10.63 -1.95
N ALA A 186 -18.45 -9.89 -1.12
CA ALA A 186 -19.34 -10.45 -0.11
C ALA A 186 -20.49 -11.25 -0.73
N GLN A 187 -21.13 -10.72 -1.79
CA GLN A 187 -22.20 -11.41 -2.51
C GLN A 187 -21.69 -12.69 -3.18
N TYR A 188 -20.53 -12.61 -3.84
CA TYR A 188 -19.91 -13.75 -4.50
C TYR A 188 -19.55 -14.84 -3.48
N LEU A 189 -18.90 -14.48 -2.37
CA LEU A 189 -18.54 -15.42 -1.31
C LEU A 189 -19.76 -16.03 -0.62
N ARG A 190 -20.81 -15.24 -0.37
CA ARG A 190 -22.08 -15.75 0.15
C ARG A 190 -22.70 -16.77 -0.81
N GLN A 191 -22.65 -16.52 -2.11
CA GLN A 191 -23.13 -17.48 -3.11
C GLN A 191 -22.29 -18.76 -3.07
N ARG A 192 -20.95 -18.66 -3.06
CA ARG A 192 -20.05 -19.82 -2.95
C ARG A 192 -20.29 -20.65 -1.68
N LEU A 193 -20.51 -20.00 -0.55
CA LEU A 193 -20.84 -20.65 0.71
C LEU A 193 -22.18 -21.40 0.64
N ARG A 194 -23.18 -20.81 -0.01
CA ARG A 194 -24.47 -21.48 -0.26
C ARG A 194 -24.30 -22.70 -1.14
N ASP A 195 -23.56 -22.56 -2.24
CA ASP A 195 -23.30 -23.65 -3.17
C ASP A 195 -22.55 -24.79 -2.48
N TYR A 196 -21.58 -24.48 -1.62
CA TYR A 196 -20.84 -25.46 -0.81
C TYR A 196 -21.78 -26.20 0.14
N LYS A 197 -22.57 -25.47 0.95
CA LYS A 197 -23.53 -26.08 1.90
C LYS A 197 -24.59 -26.95 1.20
N ALA A 198 -25.03 -26.55 0.01
CA ALA A 198 -25.94 -27.35 -0.82
C ALA A 198 -25.31 -28.69 -1.22
N ARG A 199 -24.06 -28.69 -1.74
CA ARG A 199 -23.35 -29.93 -2.12
C ARG A 199 -23.18 -30.89 -0.95
N VAL A 200 -22.80 -30.36 0.21
CA VAL A 200 -22.61 -31.16 1.44
C VAL A 200 -23.93 -31.79 1.89
N ASN A 201 -25.04 -31.04 1.85
CA ASN A 201 -26.35 -31.55 2.22
C ASN A 201 -26.87 -32.62 1.23
N ASP A 202 -26.53 -32.51 -0.04
CA ASP A 202 -26.93 -33.46 -1.09
C ASP A 202 -26.04 -34.72 -1.13
N GLY A 203 -25.04 -34.84 -0.25
CA GLY A 203 -24.15 -36.01 -0.17
C GLY A 203 -23.20 -36.16 -1.37
N LEU A 204 -23.02 -35.10 -2.16
CA LEU A 204 -22.02 -35.05 -3.21
C LEU A 204 -20.63 -34.90 -2.57
N PRO A 205 -19.58 -35.57 -3.08
CA PRO A 205 -18.23 -35.35 -2.58
C PRO A 205 -17.88 -33.87 -2.76
N ALA A 206 -17.49 -33.22 -1.65
CA ALA A 206 -17.08 -31.82 -1.60
C ALA A 206 -15.98 -31.56 -2.65
#